data_AF-A0A3A6H6V0-F1
#
_entry.id   AF-A0A3A6H6V0-F1
#
_cell.length_a   1.000
_cell.length_b   1.000
_cell.length_c   1.000
_cell.angle_alpha   90.00
_cell.angle_beta   90.00
_cell.angle_gamma   90.00
#
_symmetry.space_group_name_H-M   'P 1'
#
loop_
_entity.id
_entity.type
_entity.pdbx_description
1 polymer ?
#
loop_
_entity_poly.entity_id
_entity_poly.type
_entity_poly.pdbx_seq_one_letter_code
_entity_poly.pdbx_strand_id
1 'polypeptide(L)'
;MQNILCKHARHICQINNIPLHKGRTFSIDTIFAQFAHIEEITAMGCNVIEMETAAAFRAAKTAAIPLTALFSVSDNTITNKSLISGRTKEEIQHRKFTRNTLIPQILLSTFKDPS
;
A
#
# COMPACT_ATOMS: atom_id res chain seq x y z
N MET A 1 -7.67 -5.81 -18.46
CA MET A 1 -8.21 -4.58 -17.85
C MET A 1 -7.06 -3.84 -17.17
N GLN A 2 -6.57 -2.76 -17.77
CA GLN A 2 -5.49 -1.98 -17.18
C GLN A 2 -6.13 -1.04 -16.14
N ASN A 3 -5.86 -1.29 -14.86
CA ASN A 3 -6.44 -0.54 -13.75
C ASN A 3 -6.05 0.96 -13.85
N ILE A 4 -7.04 1.84 -14.01
CA ILE A 4 -6.88 3.31 -14.14
C ILE A 4 -6.07 3.87 -12.97
N LEU A 5 -6.28 3.34 -11.76
CA LEU A 5 -5.48 3.70 -10.59
C LEU A 5 -3.99 3.41 -10.80
N CYS A 6 -3.65 2.23 -11.34
CA CYS A 6 -2.25 1.87 -11.59
C CYS A 6 -1.60 2.75 -12.67
N LYS A 7 -2.37 3.21 -13.66
CA LYS A 7 -1.91 4.14 -14.70
C LYS A 7 -1.52 5.49 -14.07
N HIS A 8 -2.44 6.10 -13.31
CA HIS A 8 -2.20 7.39 -12.65
C HIS A 8 -1.14 7.31 -11.56
N ALA A 9 -1.17 6.25 -10.74
CA ALA A 9 -0.14 6.00 -9.74
C ALA A 9 1.25 5.92 -10.38
N ARG A 10 1.41 5.17 -11.47
CA ARG A 10 2.71 5.05 -12.16
C ARG A 10 3.20 6.39 -12.66
N HIS A 11 2.35 7.17 -13.31
CA HIS A 11 2.71 8.48 -13.86
C HIS A 11 3.16 9.47 -12.77
N ILE A 12 2.36 9.62 -11.71
CA ILE A 12 2.65 10.55 -10.61
C ILE A 12 3.88 10.10 -9.82
N CYS A 13 4.02 8.81 -9.53
CA CYS A 13 5.21 8.28 -8.89
C CYS A 13 6.48 8.50 -9.72
N GLN A 14 6.43 8.31 -11.04
CA GLN A 14 7.57 8.56 -11.94
C GLN A 14 8.01 10.04 -11.92
N ILE A 15 7.07 10.99 -12.04
CA ILE A 15 7.37 12.43 -12.01
C ILE A 15 8.02 12.85 -10.68
N ASN A 16 7.57 12.25 -9.58
CA ASN A 16 8.05 12.59 -8.24
C ASN A 16 9.23 11.72 -7.78
N ASN A 17 9.77 10.86 -8.65
CA ASN A 17 10.84 9.91 -8.34
C ASN A 17 10.55 9.03 -7.11
N ILE A 18 9.31 8.57 -6.97
CA ILE A 18 8.86 7.70 -5.89
C ILE A 18 8.72 6.26 -6.41
N PRO A 19 9.31 5.25 -5.75
CA PRO A 19 9.14 3.85 -6.12
C PRO A 19 7.68 3.41 -6.02
N LEU A 20 7.19 2.70 -7.03
CA LEU A 20 5.87 2.07 -7.04
C LEU A 20 6.04 0.56 -7.21
N HIS A 21 5.43 -0.21 -6.32
CA HIS A 21 5.54 -1.67 -6.28
C HIS A 21 4.17 -2.32 -6.40
N LYS A 22 4.11 -3.48 -7.06
CA LYS A 22 2.94 -4.37 -6.98
C LYS A 22 3.08 -5.19 -5.69
N GLY A 23 2.13 -5.03 -4.78
CA GLY A 23 2.07 -5.77 -3.53
C GLY A 23 1.25 -7.06 -3.64
N ARG A 24 1.67 -8.10 -2.91
CA ARG A 24 0.84 -9.23 -2.52
C ARG A 24 0.59 -9.09 -1.01
N THR A 25 -0.64 -8.75 -0.66
CA THR A 25 -1.03 -8.44 0.72
C THR A 25 -1.35 -9.70 1.51
N PHE A 26 -1.05 -9.66 2.80
CA PHE A 26 -1.56 -10.58 3.79
C PHE A 26 -2.34 -9.78 4.85
N SER A 27 -3.64 -10.04 4.96
CA SER A 27 -4.49 -9.38 5.95
C SER A 27 -4.41 -10.12 7.29
N ILE A 28 -3.99 -9.42 8.34
CA ILE A 28 -3.91 -9.96 9.70
C ILE A 28 -5.07 -9.47 10.56
N ASP A 29 -5.47 -10.26 11.54
CA ASP A 29 -6.46 -9.84 12.55
C ASP A 29 -5.83 -9.09 13.73
N THR A 30 -4.52 -9.28 13.95
CA THR A 30 -3.78 -8.68 15.08
C THR A 30 -2.34 -8.38 14.71
N ILE A 31 -1.95 -7.12 14.95
CA ILE A 31 -0.59 -6.60 14.74
C ILE A 31 0.44 -7.38 15.55
N PHE A 32 0.09 -7.90 16.73
CA PHE A 32 1.06 -8.59 17.58
C PHE A 32 1.39 -9.99 17.06
N ALA A 33 0.38 -10.76 16.61
CA ALA A 33 0.61 -12.12 16.13
C ALA A 33 1.46 -12.13 14.86
N GLN A 34 1.46 -11.05 14.07
CA GLN A 34 2.24 -10.95 12.84
C GLN A 34 3.72 -11.31 13.06
N PHE A 35 4.31 -10.93 14.20
CA PHE A 35 5.74 -11.09 14.46
C PHE A 35 6.15 -12.55 14.58
N ALA A 36 5.27 -13.41 15.11
CA ALA A 36 5.52 -14.84 15.20
C ALA A 36 5.43 -15.55 13.84
N HIS A 37 4.77 -14.94 12.85
CA HIS A 37 4.45 -15.55 11.56
C HIS A 37 5.09 -14.82 10.36
N ILE A 38 6.03 -13.89 10.57
CA ILE A 38 6.64 -13.11 9.46
C ILE A 38 7.30 -14.03 8.42
N GLU A 39 8.00 -15.08 8.87
CA GLU A 39 8.68 -16.01 7.97
C GLU A 39 7.68 -16.78 7.10
N GLU A 40 6.60 -17.28 7.69
CA GLU A 40 5.52 -17.97 6.99
C GLU A 40 4.83 -17.03 5.98
N ILE A 41 4.52 -15.81 6.39
CA ILE A 41 3.91 -14.78 5.52
C ILE A 41 4.81 -14.47 4.33
N THR A 42 6.11 -14.35 4.57
CA THR A 42 7.10 -14.11 3.51
C THR A 42 7.24 -15.32 2.59
N ALA A 43 7.23 -16.54 3.13
CA ALA A 43 7.29 -17.79 2.36
C ALA A 43 6.06 -17.97 1.44
N MET A 44 4.90 -17.41 1.79
CA MET A 44 3.75 -17.33 0.90
C MET A 44 3.94 -16.33 -0.26
N GLY A 45 5.05 -15.59 -0.28
CA GLY A 45 5.36 -14.55 -1.27
C GLY A 45 4.63 -13.24 -1.01
N CYS A 46 4.10 -13.03 0.19
CA CYS A 46 3.49 -11.77 0.59
C CYS A 46 4.57 -10.76 1.00
N ASN A 47 4.39 -9.51 0.58
CA ASN A 47 5.35 -8.42 0.83
C ASN A 47 4.69 -7.17 1.40
N VAL A 48 3.41 -7.26 1.75
CA VAL A 48 2.64 -6.21 2.43
C VAL A 48 1.79 -6.86 3.51
N ILE A 49 1.83 -6.30 4.71
CA ILE A 49 0.93 -6.66 5.82
C ILE A 49 0.01 -5.47 6.08
N GLU A 50 -1.27 -5.74 6.19
CA GLU A 50 -2.35 -4.78 6.47
C GLU A 50 -3.53 -5.54 7.10
N MET A 51 -4.69 -4.92 7.35
CA MET A 51 -5.75 -5.54 8.16
C MET A 51 -7.11 -5.62 7.48
N GLU A 52 -7.28 -5.08 6.26
CA GLU A 52 -8.60 -4.80 5.70
C GLU A 52 -8.87 -5.48 4.36
N THR A 53 -7.84 -5.69 3.52
CA THR A 53 -8.08 -6.00 2.11
C THR A 53 -8.71 -7.37 1.86
N ALA A 54 -8.35 -8.42 2.60
CA ALA A 54 -8.96 -9.74 2.38
C ALA A 54 -10.49 -9.68 2.53
N ALA A 55 -10.98 -9.02 3.58
CA ALA A 55 -12.41 -8.83 3.81
C ALA A 55 -13.03 -7.90 2.76
N ALA A 56 -12.41 -6.75 2.49
CA ALA A 56 -12.92 -5.77 1.54
C ALA A 56 -13.04 -6.32 0.11
N PHE A 57 -12.02 -7.02 -0.38
CA PHE A 57 -12.04 -7.64 -1.71
C PHE A 57 -13.05 -8.80 -1.78
N ARG A 58 -13.23 -9.57 -0.70
CA ARG A 58 -14.28 -10.62 -0.67
C ARG A 58 -15.67 -10.01 -0.73
N ALA A 59 -15.93 -8.94 0.02
CA ALA A 59 -17.20 -8.23 0.00
C ALA A 59 -17.47 -7.60 -1.38
N ALA A 60 -16.48 -6.91 -1.95
CA ALA A 60 -16.57 -6.29 -3.27
C ALA A 60 -16.84 -7.31 -4.38
N LYS A 61 -16.15 -8.46 -4.35
CA LYS A 61 -16.41 -9.57 -5.27
C LYS A 61 -17.84 -10.10 -5.15
N THR A 62 -18.33 -10.26 -3.91
CA THR A 62 -19.70 -10.72 -3.64
C THR A 62 -20.74 -9.72 -4.16
N ALA A 63 -20.47 -8.43 -4.01
CA ALA A 63 -21.34 -7.34 -4.46
C ALA A 63 -21.18 -6.95 -5.94
N ALA A 64 -20.28 -7.61 -6.69
CA ALA A 64 -19.90 -7.24 -8.05
C ALA A 64 -19.42 -5.76 -8.18
N ILE A 65 -18.77 -5.23 -7.14
CA ILE A 65 -18.21 -3.87 -7.12
C ILE A 65 -16.71 -3.95 -7.46
N PRO A 66 -16.21 -3.20 -8.44
CA PRO A 66 -14.77 -3.08 -8.68
C PRO A 66 -14.07 -2.45 -7.48
N LEU A 67 -13.02 -3.11 -6.97
CA LEU A 67 -12.22 -2.59 -5.86
C LEU A 67 -10.72 -2.75 -6.17
N THR A 68 -9.94 -1.77 -5.73
CA THR A 68 -8.48 -1.77 -5.78
C THR A 68 -7.93 -1.12 -4.52
N ALA A 69 -6.73 -1.53 -4.11
CA ALA A 69 -6.04 -0.96 -2.96
C ALA A 69 -4.75 -0.26 -3.37
N LEU A 70 -4.44 0.86 -2.72
CA LEU A 70 -3.19 1.61 -2.83
C LEU A 70 -2.67 1.86 -1.42
N PHE A 71 -1.41 1.53 -1.19
CA PHE A 71 -0.78 1.65 0.12
C PHE A 71 0.39 2.62 0.07
N SER A 72 0.57 3.37 1.16
CA SER A 72 1.86 3.98 1.49
C SER A 72 2.52 3.10 2.54
N VAL A 73 3.70 2.57 2.24
CA VAL A 73 4.46 1.74 3.17
C VAL A 73 4.85 2.59 4.37
N SER A 74 4.31 2.26 5.54
CA SER A 74 4.53 3.02 6.75
C SER A 74 5.77 2.62 7.51
N ASP A 75 6.16 1.34 7.43
CA ASP A 75 7.22 0.69 8.19
C ASP A 75 7.71 -0.58 7.50
N ASN A 76 8.83 -1.12 8.00
CA ASN A 76 9.43 -2.34 7.49
C ASN A 76 9.93 -3.18 8.67
N THR A 77 9.23 -4.28 8.91
CA THR A 77 9.48 -5.23 9.99
C THR A 77 10.79 -6.00 9.84
N ILE A 78 11.28 -6.18 8.61
CA ILE A 78 12.53 -6.89 8.32
C ILE A 78 13.75 -6.01 8.60
N THR A 79 13.66 -4.71 8.34
CA THR A 79 14.81 -3.79 8.49
C THR A 79 14.85 -3.05 9.84
N ASN A 80 14.11 -3.50 10.86
CA ASN A 80 13.99 -2.82 12.17
C ASN A 80 13.58 -1.33 12.09
N LYS A 81 12.85 -0.94 11.04
CA LYS A 81 12.36 0.43 10.86
C LYS A 81 10.93 0.53 11.40
N SER A 82 10.81 0.68 12.71
CA SER A 82 9.50 0.75 13.40
C SER A 82 8.78 2.06 13.10
N LEU A 83 7.47 2.15 13.36
CA LEU A 83 6.69 3.39 13.24
C LEU A 83 7.22 4.55 14.13
N ILE A 84 7.91 4.24 15.22
CA ILE A 84 8.29 5.18 16.29
C ILE A 84 9.80 5.52 16.24
N SER A 85 10.63 4.59 15.78
CA SER A 85 12.10 4.69 15.82
C SER A 85 12.74 4.12 14.55
N GLY A 86 14.02 4.43 14.33
CA GLY A 86 14.75 3.89 13.17
C GLY A 86 14.44 4.59 11.84
N ARG A 87 13.89 5.82 11.87
CA ARG A 87 13.75 6.66 10.67
C ARG A 87 14.50 7.99 10.78
N THR A 88 15.05 8.44 9.66
CA THR A 88 15.62 9.79 9.54
C THR A 88 14.51 10.84 9.35
N LYS A 89 14.86 12.12 9.49
CA LYS A 89 13.91 13.23 9.25
C LYS A 89 13.43 13.23 7.80
N GLU A 90 14.32 12.89 6.87
CA GLU A 90 14.06 12.80 5.43
C GLU A 90 13.06 11.69 5.14
N GLU A 91 13.20 10.52 5.76
CA GLU A 91 12.24 9.41 5.61
C GLU A 91 10.85 9.77 6.16
N ILE A 92 10.79 10.49 7.29
CA ILE A 92 9.52 10.98 7.85
C ILE A 92 8.87 12.00 6.90
N GLN A 93 9.66 12.94 6.36
CA GLN A 93 9.18 13.94 5.40
C GLN A 93 8.70 13.28 4.10
N HIS A 94 9.46 12.31 3.58
CA HIS A 94 9.11 11.54 2.40
C HIS A 94 7.78 10.80 2.57
N ARG A 95 7.57 10.14 3.72
CA ARG A 95 6.29 9.50 4.07
C ARG A 95 5.15 10.51 4.14
N LYS A 96 5.36 11.66 4.80
CA LYS A 96 4.35 12.73 4.89
C LYS A 96 3.97 13.27 3.51
N PHE A 97 4.95 13.53 2.65
CA PHE A 97 4.73 13.99 1.27
C PHE A 97 3.95 12.96 0.46
N THR A 98 4.36 11.69 0.50
CA THR A 98 3.66 10.61 -0.21
C THR A 98 2.20 10.51 0.22
N ARG A 99 1.95 10.52 1.54
CA ARG A 99 0.60 10.37 2.09
C ARG A 99 -0.29 11.59 1.87
N ASN A 100 0.24 12.80 2.11
CA ASN A 100 -0.56 14.01 2.15
C ASN A 100 -0.65 14.72 0.79
N THR A 101 0.24 14.39 -0.16
CA THR A 101 0.31 15.05 -1.46
C THR A 101 0.09 14.05 -2.59
N LEU A 102 0.92 13.00 -2.67
CA LEU A 102 0.88 12.09 -3.83
C LEU A 102 -0.35 11.20 -3.87
N ILE A 103 -0.73 10.56 -2.75
CA ILE A 103 -1.93 9.71 -2.71
C ILE A 103 -3.19 10.52 -3.11
N PRO A 104 -3.47 11.70 -2.52
CA PRO A 104 -4.58 12.54 -2.96
C PRO A 104 -4.53 12.90 -4.45
N GLN A 105 -3.37 13.24 -4.97
CA GLN A 105 -3.20 13.53 -6.40
C GLN A 105 -3.53 12.31 -7.27
N ILE A 106 -3.05 11.12 -6.90
CA ILE A 106 -3.34 9.86 -7.60
C ILE A 106 -4.85 9.58 -7.60
N LEU A 107 -5.51 9.73 -6.45
CA LEU A 107 -6.95 9.50 -6.32
C LEU A 107 -7.73 10.51 -7.18
N LEU A 108 -7.41 11.80 -7.11
CA LEU A 108 -8.07 12.84 -7.90
C LEU A 108 -7.90 12.62 -9.40
N SER A 109 -6.70 12.25 -9.86
CA SER A 109 -6.45 11.92 -11.27
C SER A 109 -7.23 10.67 -11.69
N THR A 110 -7.36 9.68 -10.82
CA THR A 110 -8.12 8.45 -11.08
C THR A 110 -9.62 8.73 -11.22
N PHE A 111 -10.21 9.52 -10.32
CA PHE A 111 -11.65 9.85 -10.36
C PHE A 111 -12.04 10.83 -11.47
N LYS A 112 -11.09 11.63 -11.97
CA LYS A 112 -11.31 12.57 -13.08
C LYS A 112 -11.13 11.93 -14.45
N ASP A 113 -10.53 10.74 -14.54
CA ASP A 113 -10.31 10.05 -15.82
C ASP A 113 -11.64 9.41 -16.28
N PRO A 114 -12.22 9.83 -17.41
CA PRO A 114 -13.50 9.32 -17.91
C PRO A 114 -13.36 7.95 -18.61
N SER A 115 -12.14 7.41 -18.70
CA SER A 115 -11.81 6.14 -19.37
C SER A 115 -12.47 4.91 -18.77
#